data_AF-F8KS76-F1
#
_entry.id   AF-F8KS76-F1
#
_cell.length_a   1.000
_cell.length_b   1.000
_cell.length_c   1.000
_cell.angle_alpha   90.00
_cell.angle_beta   90.00
_cell.angle_gamma   90.00
#
_symmetry.space_group_name_H-M   'P 1'
#
loop_
_entity.id
_entity.type
_entity.pdbx_description
1 polymer ?
#
loop_
_entity_poly.entity_id
_entity_poly.type
_entity_poly.pdbx_seq_one_letter_code
_entity_poly.pdbx_strand_id
1 'polypeptide(L)'
;MKVLKLALASGALCVGLNAQTIGLNVFPEYQAKPDQEMLDLAGKIEARKVIEYLSEMKNRYNKMTPKHKADFQKQFQDNLAKNLAKLKPEERKQRLATIKKALAAREANINHLREEVDEEYAYIDYWKKLLSSDKFEEDLIQHGFNALLKHK
;
A
#
# COMPACT_ATOMS: atom_id res chain seq x y z
N MET A 1 43.78 13.79 4.13
CA MET A 1 42.32 13.59 3.91
C MET A 1 42.05 12.09 3.76
N LYS A 2 41.58 11.44 4.83
CA LYS A 2 41.08 10.06 4.77
C LYS A 2 39.56 10.14 4.82
N VAL A 3 38.95 9.73 3.71
CA VAL A 3 37.51 9.56 3.53
C VAL A 3 37.02 8.64 4.65
N LEU A 4 36.33 9.20 5.65
CA LEU A 4 35.79 8.42 6.75
C LEU A 4 34.68 7.55 6.16
N LYS A 5 34.95 6.24 6.11
CA LYS A 5 33.97 5.21 5.79
C LYS A 5 32.89 5.26 6.87
N LEU A 6 31.86 6.06 6.65
CA LEU A 6 30.64 6.01 7.41
C LEU A 6 29.92 4.72 6.97
N ALA A 7 30.31 3.60 7.57
CA ALA A 7 29.44 2.46 7.71
C ALA A 7 28.33 2.89 8.67
N LEU A 8 27.37 3.64 8.12
CA LEU A 8 26.04 3.79 8.70
C LEU A 8 25.50 2.38 8.85
N ALA A 9 25.67 1.82 10.05
CA ALA A 9 24.93 0.69 10.53
C ALA A 9 23.47 1.10 10.77
N SER A 10 22.81 1.66 9.75
CA SER A 10 21.36 1.69 9.61
C SER A 10 20.92 0.32 9.07
N GLY A 11 21.29 -0.73 9.80
CA GLY A 11 20.78 -2.08 9.58
C GLY A 11 19.34 -2.14 10.06
N ALA A 12 18.39 -1.74 9.20
CA ALA A 12 17.01 -2.25 9.21
C ALA A 12 16.13 -1.74 8.06
N LEU A 13 16.35 -0.53 7.50
CA LEU A 13 15.27 0.13 6.73
C LEU A 13 15.50 0.28 5.22
N CYS A 14 16.55 -0.32 4.67
CA CYS A 14 16.60 -0.63 3.24
C CYS A 14 15.88 -1.96 2.92
N VAL A 15 14.80 -2.30 3.63
CA VAL A 15 13.77 -3.16 3.04
C VAL A 15 13.21 -2.35 1.89
N GLY A 16 13.69 -2.68 0.69
CA GLY A 16 13.21 -2.07 -0.53
C GLY A 16 11.70 -1.97 -0.46
N LEU A 17 11.22 -0.73 -0.52
CA LEU A 17 9.86 -0.36 -0.87
C LEU A 17 9.63 -0.74 -2.35
N ASN A 18 9.88 -2.01 -2.67
CA ASN A 18 9.37 -2.64 -3.86
C ASN A 18 7.86 -2.49 -3.70
N ALA A 19 7.15 -2.10 -4.76
CA ALA A 19 5.67 -2.03 -4.72
C ALA A 19 5.00 -3.36 -4.28
N GLN A 20 5.77 -4.46 -4.27
CA GLN A 20 5.44 -5.77 -3.71
C GLN A 20 5.45 -5.79 -2.16
N THR A 21 6.40 -5.12 -1.50
CA THR A 21 6.56 -5.07 -0.02
C THR A 21 5.51 -4.18 0.64
N ILE A 22 5.06 -3.11 -0.04
CA ILE A 22 3.99 -2.22 0.45
C ILE A 22 2.59 -2.78 0.15
N GLY A 23 2.49 -4.00 -0.40
CA GLY A 23 1.21 -4.62 -0.76
C GLY A 23 0.36 -3.76 -1.72
N LEU A 24 1.03 -2.94 -2.53
CA LEU A 24 0.41 -1.77 -3.16
C LEU A 24 0.14 -1.92 -4.65
N ASN A 25 0.42 -3.07 -5.30
CA ASN A 25 -0.23 -3.51 -6.56
C ASN A 25 0.55 -4.63 -7.28
N VAL A 26 0.68 -5.83 -6.70
CA VAL A 26 1.03 -6.99 -7.53
C VAL A 26 0.19 -8.18 -7.06
N PHE A 27 -0.89 -8.45 -7.80
CA PHE A 27 -1.71 -9.66 -7.63
C PHE A 27 -1.59 -10.49 -8.91
N PRO A 28 -0.55 -11.33 -9.04
CA PRO A 28 -0.21 -12.01 -10.29
C PRO A 28 -1.38 -12.85 -10.84
N GLU A 29 -2.21 -13.39 -9.95
CA GLU A 29 -3.38 -14.22 -10.28
C GLU A 29 -4.41 -13.47 -11.16
N TYR A 30 -4.55 -12.15 -10.98
CA TYR A 30 -5.54 -11.36 -11.71
C TYR A 30 -4.93 -10.58 -12.88
N GLN A 31 -3.62 -10.31 -12.87
CA GLN A 31 -2.97 -9.58 -13.97
C GLN A 31 -3.02 -10.35 -15.30
N ALA A 32 -2.89 -11.67 -15.27
CA ALA A 32 -2.92 -12.51 -16.47
C ALA A 32 -4.32 -12.66 -17.10
N LYS A 33 -5.39 -12.27 -16.39
CA LYS A 33 -6.78 -12.48 -16.86
C LYS A 33 -7.22 -11.38 -17.84
N PRO A 34 -7.99 -11.70 -18.89
CA PRO A 34 -8.64 -10.69 -19.74
C PRO A 34 -9.67 -9.85 -18.97
N ASP A 35 -9.96 -8.63 -19.46
CA ASP A 35 -10.92 -7.73 -18.84
C ASP A 35 -12.32 -8.36 -18.68
N GLN A 36 -12.78 -9.12 -19.68
CA GLN A 36 -14.06 -9.80 -19.62
C GLN A 36 -14.11 -10.85 -18.51
N GLU A 37 -13.04 -11.64 -18.35
CA GLU A 37 -12.95 -12.64 -17.29
C GLU A 37 -12.96 -11.97 -15.91
N MET A 38 -12.26 -10.85 -15.78
CA MET A 38 -12.27 -10.04 -14.55
C MET A 38 -13.66 -9.48 -14.24
N LEU A 39 -14.40 -8.99 -15.24
CA LEU A 39 -15.76 -8.51 -15.06
C LEU A 39 -16.72 -9.64 -14.66
N ASP A 40 -16.54 -10.85 -15.17
CA ASP A 40 -17.40 -12.00 -14.88
C ASP A 40 -17.22 -12.56 -13.46
N LEU A 41 -16.09 -12.25 -12.82
CA LEU A 41 -15.79 -12.57 -11.42
C LEU A 41 -16.49 -11.65 -10.41
N ALA A 42 -17.12 -10.56 -10.87
CA ALA A 42 -17.81 -9.61 -10.00
C ALA A 42 -18.84 -10.31 -9.10
N GLY A 43 -18.68 -10.18 -7.77
CA GLY A 43 -19.57 -10.84 -6.81
C GLY A 43 -19.39 -12.36 -6.68
N LYS A 44 -18.36 -12.96 -7.32
CA LYS A 44 -17.99 -14.38 -7.17
C LYS A 44 -16.68 -14.60 -6.41
N ILE A 45 -15.83 -13.58 -6.32
CA ILE A 45 -14.55 -13.61 -5.58
C ILE A 45 -14.72 -13.90 -4.08
N GLU A 46 -13.91 -14.82 -3.56
CA GLU A 46 -13.79 -15.07 -2.13
C GLU A 46 -13.47 -13.79 -1.35
N ALA A 47 -14.08 -13.60 -0.19
CA ALA A 47 -13.95 -12.34 0.53
C ALA A 47 -12.49 -11.98 0.89
N ARG A 48 -11.63 -12.96 1.17
CA ARG A 48 -10.20 -12.73 1.43
C ARG A 48 -9.44 -12.14 0.24
N LYS A 49 -9.90 -12.40 -1.00
CA LYS A 49 -9.28 -11.91 -2.24
C LYS A 49 -10.01 -10.69 -2.82
N VAL A 50 -11.07 -10.19 -2.16
CA VAL A 50 -11.92 -9.12 -2.73
C VAL A 50 -11.14 -7.83 -2.92
N ILE A 51 -10.23 -7.50 -2.02
CA ILE A 51 -9.40 -6.30 -2.09
C ILE A 51 -8.45 -6.36 -3.27
N GLU A 52 -7.82 -7.52 -3.47
CA GLU A 52 -6.89 -7.78 -4.57
C GLU A 52 -7.58 -7.63 -5.92
N TYR A 53 -8.75 -8.23 -6.04
CA TYR A 53 -9.62 -8.12 -7.20
C TYR A 53 -10.02 -6.66 -7.46
N LEU A 54 -10.50 -5.93 -6.45
CA LEU A 54 -10.93 -4.54 -6.60
C LEU A 54 -9.77 -3.60 -6.98
N SER A 55 -8.57 -3.83 -6.44
CA SER A 55 -7.36 -3.10 -6.82
C SER A 55 -7.01 -3.32 -8.29
N GLU A 56 -7.06 -4.56 -8.76
CA GLU A 56 -6.79 -4.86 -10.18
C GLU A 56 -7.87 -4.27 -11.10
N MET A 57 -9.15 -4.33 -10.71
CA MET A 57 -10.25 -3.68 -11.43
C MET A 57 -10.05 -2.16 -11.53
N LYS A 58 -9.62 -1.51 -10.44
CA LYS A 58 -9.28 -0.08 -10.44
C LYS A 58 -8.10 0.23 -11.35
N ASN A 59 -7.05 -0.60 -11.34
CA ASN A 59 -5.89 -0.42 -12.20
C ASN A 59 -6.25 -0.51 -13.68
N ARG A 60 -7.10 -1.47 -14.06
CA ARG A 60 -7.62 -1.62 -15.42
C ARG A 60 -8.48 -0.42 -15.81
N TYR A 61 -9.45 -0.07 -14.97
CA TYR A 61 -10.31 1.10 -15.18
C TYR A 61 -9.50 2.38 -15.43
N ASN A 62 -8.47 2.65 -14.64
CA ASN A 62 -7.66 3.86 -14.76
C ASN A 62 -6.92 3.99 -16.10
N LYS A 63 -6.58 2.85 -16.74
CA LYS A 63 -5.88 2.81 -18.04
C LYS A 63 -6.81 2.98 -19.24
N MET A 64 -8.12 2.96 -19.04
CA MET A 64 -9.11 3.03 -20.12
C MET A 64 -9.44 4.47 -20.55
N THR A 65 -9.88 4.63 -21.80
CA THR A 65 -10.43 5.91 -22.28
C THR A 65 -11.81 6.17 -21.66
N PRO A 66 -12.32 7.42 -21.62
CA PRO A 66 -13.60 7.74 -20.97
C PRO A 66 -14.79 6.90 -21.46
N LYS A 67 -14.88 6.64 -22.76
CA LYS A 67 -15.94 5.78 -23.33
C LYS A 67 -15.85 4.34 -22.78
N HIS A 68 -14.66 3.73 -22.83
CA HIS A 68 -14.46 2.37 -22.33
C HIS A 68 -14.64 2.28 -20.81
N LYS A 69 -14.31 3.33 -20.05
CA LYS A 69 -14.59 3.41 -18.61
C LYS A 69 -16.08 3.26 -18.31
N ALA A 70 -16.94 3.98 -19.04
CA ALA A 70 -18.38 3.89 -18.86
C ALA A 70 -18.91 2.48 -19.15
N ASP A 71 -18.48 1.87 -20.25
CA ASP A 71 -18.88 0.52 -20.64
C ASP A 71 -18.39 -0.53 -19.62
N PHE A 72 -17.13 -0.42 -19.19
CA PHE A 72 -16.54 -1.30 -18.19
C PHE A 72 -17.25 -1.22 -16.84
N GLN A 73 -17.54 0.00 -16.37
CA GLN A 73 -18.29 0.22 -15.13
C GLN A 73 -19.70 -0.36 -15.23
N LYS A 74 -20.39 -0.16 -16.35
CA LYS A 74 -21.73 -0.71 -16.57
C LYS A 74 -21.71 -2.24 -16.54
N GLN A 75 -20.80 -2.87 -17.28
CA GLN A 75 -20.67 -4.33 -17.31
C GLN A 75 -20.34 -4.90 -15.93
N PHE A 76 -19.47 -4.22 -15.17
CA PHE A 76 -19.16 -4.61 -13.80
C PHE A 76 -20.40 -4.61 -12.91
N GLN A 77 -21.21 -3.54 -12.97
CA GLN A 77 -22.44 -3.41 -12.20
C GLN A 77 -23.48 -4.46 -12.59
N ASP A 78 -23.67 -4.70 -13.89
CA ASP A 78 -24.61 -5.69 -14.42
C ASP A 78 -24.22 -7.11 -13.96
N ASN A 79 -22.93 -7.46 -14.09
CA ASN A 79 -22.42 -8.76 -13.65
C ASN A 79 -22.51 -8.93 -12.13
N LEU A 80 -22.17 -7.89 -11.36
CA LEU A 80 -22.31 -7.91 -9.91
C LEU A 80 -23.77 -8.15 -9.51
N ALA A 81 -24.70 -7.38 -10.06
CA ALA A 81 -26.13 -7.50 -9.76
C ALA A 81 -26.64 -8.89 -10.13
N LYS A 82 -26.32 -9.39 -11.33
CA LYS A 82 -26.68 -10.73 -11.81
C LYS A 82 -26.14 -11.83 -10.90
N ASN A 83 -24.90 -11.71 -10.42
CA ASN A 83 -24.29 -12.73 -9.57
C ASN A 83 -24.80 -12.67 -8.12
N LEU A 84 -25.08 -11.47 -7.58
CA LEU A 84 -25.72 -11.33 -6.27
C LEU A 84 -27.17 -11.81 -6.26
N ALA A 85 -27.90 -11.63 -7.37
CA ALA A 85 -29.28 -12.10 -7.53
C ALA A 85 -29.40 -13.63 -7.43
N LYS A 86 -28.34 -14.37 -7.77
CA LYS A 86 -28.29 -15.85 -7.64
C LYS A 86 -28.15 -16.33 -6.20
N LEU A 87 -27.75 -15.46 -5.28
CA LEU A 87 -27.58 -15.80 -3.87
C LEU A 87 -28.90 -15.61 -3.11
N LYS A 88 -29.16 -16.52 -2.17
CA LYS A 88 -30.25 -16.36 -1.20
C LYS A 88 -30.01 -15.11 -0.34
N PRO A 89 -31.06 -14.52 0.26
CA PRO A 89 -30.92 -13.31 1.09
C PRO A 89 -29.85 -13.43 2.19
N GLU A 90 -29.80 -14.57 2.90
CA GLU A 90 -28.82 -14.79 3.98
C GLU A 90 -27.39 -14.94 3.46
N GLU A 91 -27.19 -15.65 2.35
CA GLU A 91 -25.88 -15.80 1.71
C GLU A 91 -25.35 -14.43 1.24
N ARG A 92 -26.24 -13.59 0.70
CA ARG A 92 -25.92 -12.22 0.29
C ARG A 92 -25.52 -11.37 1.49
N LYS A 93 -26.27 -11.46 2.59
CA LYS A 93 -25.99 -10.72 3.83
C LYS A 93 -24.63 -11.12 4.43
N GLN A 94 -24.35 -12.42 4.51
CA GLN A 94 -23.07 -12.94 4.99
C GLN A 94 -21.89 -12.49 4.11
N ARG A 95 -22.07 -12.55 2.79
CA ARG A 95 -21.06 -12.11 1.83
C ARG A 95 -20.75 -10.62 1.99
N LEU A 96 -21.78 -9.77 2.07
CA LEU A 96 -21.61 -8.34 2.29
C LEU A 96 -20.90 -8.05 3.63
N ALA A 97 -21.26 -8.75 4.70
CA ALA A 97 -20.58 -8.60 6.00
C ALA A 97 -19.09 -8.94 5.91
N THR A 98 -18.75 -10.01 5.19
CA THR A 98 -17.35 -10.43 5.04
C THR A 98 -16.55 -9.45 4.19
N ILE A 99 -17.13 -8.92 3.11
CA ILE A 99 -16.51 -7.87 2.29
C ILE A 99 -16.28 -6.59 3.12
N LYS A 100 -17.28 -6.16 3.91
CA LYS A 100 -17.15 -5.00 4.81
C LYS A 100 -15.99 -5.19 5.80
N LYS A 101 -15.86 -6.37 6.40
CA LYS A 101 -14.76 -6.70 7.31
C LYS A 101 -13.40 -6.64 6.60
N ALA A 102 -13.30 -7.18 5.38
CA ALA A 102 -12.06 -7.15 4.60
C ALA A 102 -11.64 -5.72 4.23
N LEU A 103 -12.61 -4.86 3.87
CA LEU A 103 -12.37 -3.44 3.59
C LEU A 103 -11.87 -2.69 4.83
N ALA A 104 -12.52 -2.88 5.98
CA ALA A 104 -12.09 -2.26 7.24
C ALA A 104 -10.68 -2.69 7.64
N ALA A 105 -10.34 -3.97 7.49
CA ALA A 105 -8.98 -4.47 7.75
C ALA A 105 -7.95 -3.84 6.81
N ARG A 106 -8.28 -3.68 5.52
CA ARG A 106 -7.38 -3.01 4.56
C ARG A 106 -7.18 -1.54 4.90
N GLU A 107 -8.24 -0.83 5.29
CA GLU A 107 -8.17 0.57 5.70
C GLU A 107 -7.25 0.74 6.91
N ALA A 108 -7.40 -0.11 7.94
CA ALA A 108 -6.52 -0.12 9.10
C ALA A 108 -5.04 -0.33 8.71
N ASN A 109 -4.76 -1.28 7.83
CA ASN A 109 -3.40 -1.52 7.34
C ASN A 109 -2.84 -0.32 6.55
N ILE A 110 -3.65 0.35 5.73
CA ILE A 110 -3.22 1.56 5.00
C ILE A 110 -2.92 2.71 5.97
N ASN A 111 -3.72 2.88 7.01
CA ASN A 111 -3.48 3.92 8.01
C ASN A 111 -2.19 3.65 8.77
N HIS A 112 -1.94 2.40 9.15
CA HIS A 112 -0.67 2.01 9.79
C HIS A 112 0.54 2.28 8.88
N LEU A 113 0.47 1.90 7.60
CA LEU A 113 1.54 2.22 6.64
C LEU A 113 1.75 3.72 6.46
N ARG A 114 0.70 4.54 6.57
CA ARG A 114 0.84 5.99 6.52
C ARG A 114 1.62 6.50 7.74
N GLU A 115 1.30 5.99 8.93
CA GLU A 115 2.03 6.34 10.16
C GLU A 115 3.52 5.98 10.04
N GLU A 116 3.85 4.76 9.57
CA GLU A 116 5.25 4.35 9.35
C GLU A 116 5.98 5.27 8.34
N VAL A 117 5.30 5.67 7.26
CA VAL A 117 5.87 6.60 6.27
C VAL A 117 6.07 7.99 6.87
N ASP A 118 5.12 8.50 7.65
CA ASP A 118 5.21 9.80 8.30
C ASP A 118 6.36 9.83 9.34
N GLU A 119 6.55 8.74 10.09
CA GLU A 119 7.67 8.56 11.01
C GLU A 119 9.02 8.57 10.28
N GLU A 120 9.14 7.86 9.15
CA GLU A 120 10.36 7.85 8.33
C GLU A 120 10.67 9.24 7.76
N TYR A 121 9.65 9.96 7.28
CA TYR A 121 9.83 11.34 6.82
C TYR A 121 10.28 12.27 7.95
N ALA A 122 9.72 12.14 9.15
CA ALA A 122 10.12 12.92 10.32
C ALA A 122 11.58 12.64 10.70
N TYR A 123 12.01 11.37 10.66
CA TYR A 123 13.38 10.96 10.91
C TYR A 123 14.36 11.55 9.87
N ILE A 124 14.02 11.47 8.59
CA ILE A 124 14.84 12.08 7.51
C ILE A 124 14.91 13.60 7.68
N ASP A 125 13.78 14.25 7.98
CA ASP A 125 13.74 15.70 8.18
C ASP A 125 14.60 16.15 9.38
N TYR A 126 14.57 15.39 10.47
CA TYR A 126 15.47 15.58 11.61
C TYR A 126 16.94 15.56 11.18
N TRP A 127 17.37 14.53 10.44
CA TRP A 127 18.77 14.44 9.99
C TRP A 127 19.16 15.55 9.03
N LYS A 128 18.25 15.95 8.12
CA LYS A 128 18.50 17.07 7.22
C LYS A 128 18.74 18.36 7.99
N LYS A 129 17.89 18.66 8.97
CA LYS A 129 18.02 19.83 9.85
C LYS A 129 19.34 19.79 10.61
N LEU A 130 19.63 18.65 11.25
CA LEU A 130 20.85 18.44 12.01
C LEU A 130 22.11 18.65 11.15
N LEU A 131 22.19 18.02 9.97
CA LEU A 131 23.33 18.15 9.05
C LEU A 131 23.48 19.55 8.45
N SER A 132 22.39 20.32 8.38
CA SER A 132 22.42 21.72 7.94
C SER A 132 22.69 22.72 9.07
N SER A 133 22.75 22.25 10.32
CA SER A 133 22.99 23.05 11.51
C SER A 133 24.45 23.48 11.58
N ASP A 134 24.68 24.75 11.90
CA ASP A 134 25.97 25.29 12.33
C ASP A 134 26.42 24.73 13.70
N LYS A 135 25.52 24.03 14.39
CA LYS A 135 25.73 23.40 15.71
C LYS A 135 25.74 21.87 15.68
N PHE A 136 26.01 21.26 14.53
CA PHE A 136 25.97 19.81 14.33
C PHE A 136 26.62 18.98 15.46
N GLU A 137 27.80 19.36 15.95
CA GLU A 137 28.49 18.64 17.04
C GLU A 137 27.82 18.82 18.41
N GLU A 138 27.28 20.02 18.71
CA GLU A 138 26.53 20.28 19.95
C GLU A 138 25.18 19.56 19.94
N ASP A 139 24.49 19.57 18.80
CA ASP A 139 23.21 18.92 18.62
C ASP A 139 23.34 17.38 18.74
N LEU A 140 24.41 16.79 18.20
CA LEU A 140 24.73 15.37 18.40
C LEU A 140 24.90 15.01 19.88
N ILE A 141 25.58 15.86 20.66
CA ILE A 141 25.77 15.66 22.11
C ILE A 141 24.44 15.75 22.84
N GLN A 142 23.62 16.77 22.53
CA GLN A 142 22.31 16.97 23.15
C GLN A 142 21.36 15.79 22.89
N HIS A 143 21.47 15.16 21.73
CA HIS A 143 20.68 13.99 21.37
C HIS A 143 21.32 12.64 21.75
N GLY A 144 22.38 12.64 22.57
CA GLY A 144 22.92 11.43 23.19
C GLY A 144 23.98 10.69 22.37
N PHE A 145 24.46 11.25 21.26
CA PHE A 145 25.50 10.66 20.41
C PHE A 145 26.94 10.92 20.91
N ASN A 146 27.12 10.96 22.24
CA ASN A 146 28.37 11.33 22.92
C ASN A 146 29.59 10.44 22.60
N ALA A 147 29.37 9.23 22.07
CA ALA A 147 30.44 8.30 21.73
C ALA A 147 31.17 8.67 20.42
N LEU A 148 30.54 9.44 19.51
CA LEU A 148 31.09 9.76 18.19
C LEU A 148 32.16 10.88 18.21
N LEU A 149 32.24 11.64 19.30
CA LEU A 149 33.11 12.82 19.41
C LEU A 149 34.37 12.59 20.26
N LYS A 150 34.51 11.42 20.90
CA LYS A 150 35.64 11.09 21.79
C LYS A 150 36.94 10.65 21.07
N HIS A 151 36.96 10.68 19.73
CA HIS A 151 38.11 10.24 18.92
C HIS A 151 38.71 11.33 18.02
N LYS A 152 38.51 12.61 18.32
CA LYS A 152 39.29 13.70 17.71
C LYS A 152 40.57 13.96 18.49
#